data_AF-A0A7V9SG19-F1
#
_entry.id   AF-A0A7V9SG19-F1
#
_cell.length_a   1.000
_cell.length_b   1.000
_cell.length_c   1.000
_cell.angle_alpha   90.00
_cell.angle_beta   90.00
_cell.angle_gamma   90.00
#
_symmetry.space_group_name_H-M   'P 1'
#
loop_
_entity.id
_entity.type
_entity.pdbx_description
1 polymer ?
#
loop_
_entity_poly.entity_id
_entity_poly.type
_entity_poly.pdbx_seq_one_letter_code
_entity_poly.pdbx_strand_id
1 'polypeptide(L)'
;MTLSLDEIVFRTRALAQAHPFSVRAQAYLTRTVAREREKQPAEEIGIWAGYAITVGYCLRRVEEVDAGEDGFVPPSDAASDLDVASDDVADRIRTDRADGLLLYDEPLVIQALDRIIAGEIDRRLSHGSDEIDSETFAALENYIAWWTLKGYALRVAEQIAPEPPGDVAR
;
A
#
# COMPACT_ATOMS: atom_id res chain seq x y z
N MET A 1 -11.51 -14.03 15.47
CA MET A 1 -10.81 -13.56 16.69
C MET A 1 -9.81 -12.56 16.17
N THR A 2 -10.02 -11.27 16.39
CA THR A 2 -9.21 -10.22 15.77
C THR A 2 -7.74 -10.39 16.14
N LEU A 3 -6.86 -10.34 15.15
CA LEU A 3 -5.42 -10.42 15.38
C LEU A 3 -4.91 -9.28 16.27
N SER A 4 -3.89 -9.57 17.08
CA SER A 4 -3.16 -8.51 17.79
C SER A 4 -2.32 -7.65 16.84
N LEU A 5 -1.98 -6.43 17.25
CA LEU A 5 -1.14 -5.51 16.47
C LEU A 5 0.18 -6.16 16.00
N ASP A 6 0.88 -6.87 16.89
CA ASP A 6 2.15 -7.53 16.55
C ASP A 6 1.95 -8.68 15.55
N GLU A 7 0.85 -9.44 15.65
CA GLU A 7 0.50 -10.47 14.67
C GLU A 7 0.18 -9.86 13.30
N ILE A 8 -0.55 -8.75 13.28
CA ILE A 8 -0.87 -8.02 12.04
C ILE A 8 0.43 -7.60 11.36
N VAL A 9 1.29 -6.85 12.06
CA VAL A 9 2.55 -6.35 11.50
C VAL A 9 3.46 -7.49 11.03
N PHE A 10 3.56 -8.58 11.82
CA PHE A 10 4.34 -9.76 11.44
C PHE A 10 3.81 -10.40 10.16
N ARG A 11 2.50 -10.70 10.10
CA ARG A 11 1.87 -11.34 8.94
C ARG A 11 1.94 -10.46 7.70
N THR A 12 1.75 -9.16 7.83
CA THR A 12 1.87 -8.21 6.72
C THR A 12 3.26 -8.25 6.11
N ARG A 13 4.31 -8.21 6.94
CA ARG A 13 5.71 -8.29 6.47
C ARG A 13 6.04 -9.65 5.85
N ALA A 14 5.58 -10.74 6.47
CA ALA A 14 5.77 -12.09 5.95
C ALA A 14 5.09 -12.25 4.58
N LEU A 15 3.86 -11.75 4.45
CA LEU A 15 3.10 -11.78 3.21
C LEU A 15 3.75 -10.92 2.13
N ALA A 16 4.31 -9.75 2.47
CA ALA A 16 5.03 -8.89 1.53
C ALA A 16 6.24 -9.59 0.86
N GLN A 17 6.88 -10.56 1.54
CA GLN A 17 7.96 -11.36 0.93
C GLN A 17 7.48 -12.32 -0.17
N ALA A 18 6.18 -12.67 -0.16
CA ALA A 18 5.59 -13.56 -1.16
C ALA A 18 5.06 -12.82 -2.40
N HIS A 19 5.10 -11.48 -2.42
CA HIS A 19 4.61 -10.64 -3.52
C HIS A 19 3.20 -11.04 -4.00
N PRO A 20 2.17 -11.01 -3.13
CA PRO A 20 0.85 -11.61 -3.37
C PRO A 20 -0.06 -10.70 -4.23
N PHE A 21 0.51 -10.01 -5.20
CA PHE A 21 -0.23 -9.04 -6.01
C PHE A 21 -1.12 -9.74 -7.03
N SER A 22 -2.27 -9.13 -7.30
CA SER A 22 -2.98 -9.42 -8.55
C SER A 22 -2.12 -8.97 -9.76
N VAL A 23 -2.47 -9.44 -10.96
CA VAL A 23 -1.85 -8.97 -12.21
C VAL A 23 -1.96 -7.45 -12.36
N ARG A 24 -3.10 -6.87 -11.96
CA ARG A 24 -3.34 -5.41 -12.04
C ARG A 24 -2.48 -4.64 -11.07
N ALA A 25 -2.45 -5.04 -9.81
CA ALA A 25 -1.61 -4.42 -8.79
C ALA A 25 -0.12 -4.54 -9.15
N GLN A 26 0.31 -5.66 -9.73
CA GLN A 26 1.69 -5.83 -10.20
C GLN A 26 2.02 -4.88 -11.36
N ALA A 27 1.12 -4.71 -12.33
CA ALA A 27 1.28 -3.76 -13.43
C ALA A 27 1.30 -2.30 -12.93
N TYR A 28 0.43 -1.98 -11.96
CA TYR A 28 0.43 -0.68 -11.28
C TYR A 28 1.78 -0.41 -10.62
N LEU A 29 2.23 -1.32 -9.75
CA LEU A 29 3.48 -1.23 -9.02
C LEU A 29 4.67 -1.00 -9.96
N THR A 30 4.75 -1.79 -11.03
CA THR A 30 5.85 -1.72 -12.00
C THR A 30 5.93 -0.33 -12.67
N ARG A 31 4.80 0.22 -13.12
CA ARG A 31 4.74 1.55 -13.73
C ARG A 31 5.04 2.66 -12.72
N THR A 32 4.52 2.54 -11.51
CA THR A 32 4.74 3.53 -10.44
C THR A 32 6.21 3.58 -10.05
N VAL A 33 6.86 2.43 -9.85
CA VAL A 33 8.30 2.37 -9.54
C VAL A 33 9.14 2.95 -10.69
N ALA A 34 8.81 2.64 -11.95
CA ALA A 34 9.50 3.23 -13.11
C ALA A 34 9.37 4.76 -13.11
N ARG A 35 8.15 5.27 -12.90
CA ARG A 35 7.86 6.71 -12.81
C ARG A 35 8.62 7.39 -11.67
N GLU A 36 8.68 6.76 -10.49
CA GLU A 36 9.40 7.33 -9.34
C GLU A 36 10.91 7.33 -9.55
N ARG A 37 11.48 6.31 -10.20
CA ARG A 37 12.92 6.30 -10.56
C ARG A 37 13.31 7.46 -11.48
N GLU A 38 12.41 7.91 -12.34
CA GLU A 38 12.65 9.06 -13.22
C GLU A 38 12.51 10.40 -12.50
N LYS A 39 11.65 10.48 -11.48
CA LYS A 39 11.32 11.73 -10.78
C LYS A 39 12.22 12.04 -9.59
N GLN A 40 12.69 11.01 -8.92
CA GLN A 40 13.43 11.17 -7.68
C GLN A 40 14.91 11.45 -7.95
N PRO A 41 15.58 12.25 -7.12
CA PRO A 41 17.00 12.55 -7.29
C PRO A 41 17.90 11.32 -7.09
N ALA A 42 17.42 10.30 -6.38
CA ALA A 42 18.12 9.04 -6.13
C ALA A 42 17.21 7.85 -6.51
N GLU A 43 17.74 6.89 -7.27
CA GLU A 43 16.97 5.75 -7.79
C GLU A 43 16.44 4.84 -6.68
N GLU A 44 17.15 4.81 -5.54
CA GLU A 44 16.80 4.04 -4.35
C GLU A 44 15.44 4.49 -3.78
N ILE A 45 15.10 5.77 -3.89
CA ILE A 45 13.83 6.31 -3.39
C ILE A 45 12.65 5.69 -4.15
N GLY A 46 12.79 5.48 -5.46
CA GLY A 46 11.77 4.77 -6.26
C GLY A 46 11.60 3.31 -5.87
N ILE A 47 12.68 2.64 -5.44
CA ILE A 47 12.63 1.27 -4.89
C ILE A 47 11.90 1.27 -3.54
N TRP A 48 12.10 2.30 -2.72
CA TRP A 48 11.44 2.43 -1.42
C TRP A 48 9.94 2.63 -1.56
N ALA A 49 9.49 3.42 -2.53
CA ALA A 49 8.07 3.55 -2.87
C ALA A 49 7.45 2.20 -3.23
N GLY A 50 8.13 1.40 -4.05
CA GLY A 50 7.64 0.07 -4.43
C GLY A 50 7.47 -0.87 -3.23
N TYR A 51 8.43 -0.87 -2.31
CA TYR A 51 8.33 -1.66 -1.09
C TYR A 51 7.22 -1.13 -0.16
N ALA A 52 7.11 0.19 0.01
CA ALA A 52 6.06 0.82 0.83
C ALA A 52 4.66 0.46 0.32
N ILE A 53 4.42 0.53 -0.99
CA ILE A 53 3.18 0.05 -1.63
C ILE A 53 2.93 -1.43 -1.29
N THR A 54 3.97 -2.26 -1.38
CA THR A 54 3.84 -3.71 -1.12
C THR A 54 3.35 -3.99 0.29
N VAL A 55 3.94 -3.36 1.31
CA VAL A 55 3.54 -3.61 2.70
C VAL A 55 2.15 -3.06 3.01
N GLY A 56 1.78 -1.90 2.46
CA GLY A 56 0.43 -1.36 2.59
C GLY A 56 -0.63 -2.27 1.96
N TYR A 57 -0.36 -2.76 0.76
CA TYR A 57 -1.22 -3.73 0.07
C TYR A 57 -1.41 -5.00 0.89
N CYS A 58 -0.31 -5.51 1.46
CA CYS A 58 -0.33 -6.72 2.29
C CYS A 58 -1.03 -6.50 3.63
N LEU A 59 -1.07 -5.28 4.18
CA LEU A 59 -1.86 -4.98 5.38
C LEU A 59 -3.33 -5.28 5.10
N ARG A 60 -3.88 -4.68 4.04
CA ARG A 60 -5.28 -4.92 3.65
C ARG A 60 -5.57 -6.40 3.38
N ARG A 61 -4.66 -7.12 2.71
CA ARG A 61 -4.77 -8.57 2.49
C ARG A 61 -4.80 -9.38 3.79
N VAL A 62 -4.10 -8.94 4.83
CA VAL A 62 -4.15 -9.61 6.14
C VAL A 62 -5.50 -9.39 6.82
N GLU A 63 -6.08 -8.18 6.72
CA GLU A 63 -7.43 -7.91 7.23
C GLU A 63 -8.48 -8.80 6.56
N GLU A 64 -8.40 -8.89 5.23
CA GLU A 64 -9.22 -9.75 4.40
C GLU A 64 -9.20 -11.21 4.85
N VAL A 65 -8.00 -11.77 5.00
CA VAL A 65 -7.84 -13.16 5.44
C VAL A 65 -8.39 -13.37 6.85
N ASP A 66 -8.18 -12.42 7.77
CA ASP A 66 -8.71 -12.52 9.14
C ASP A 66 -10.24 -12.39 9.20
N ALA A 67 -10.81 -11.54 8.33
CA ALA A 67 -12.26 -11.39 8.15
C ALA A 67 -12.91 -12.60 7.45
N GLY A 68 -12.13 -13.52 6.90
CA GLY A 68 -12.63 -14.62 6.07
C GLY A 68 -13.05 -14.19 4.66
N GLU A 69 -12.65 -12.98 4.25
CA GLU A 69 -12.87 -12.39 2.93
C GLU A 69 -11.59 -12.56 2.11
N ASP A 70 -11.29 -13.75 1.59
CA ASP A 70 -10.20 -13.86 0.61
C ASP A 70 -10.68 -13.30 -0.73
N GLY A 71 -10.62 -11.97 -0.86
CA GLY A 71 -11.21 -11.22 -1.95
C GLY A 71 -10.65 -11.67 -3.29
N PHE A 72 -11.43 -12.44 -4.03
CA PHE A 72 -11.13 -12.77 -5.42
C PHE A 72 -11.14 -11.48 -6.24
N VAL A 73 -10.01 -11.13 -6.83
CA VAL A 73 -9.93 -10.05 -7.82
C VAL A 73 -9.80 -10.69 -9.20
N PRO A 74 -10.80 -10.55 -10.09
CA PRO A 74 -10.69 -11.09 -11.43
C PRO A 74 -9.51 -10.46 -12.17
N PRO A 75 -8.79 -11.24 -13.00
CA PRO A 75 -7.76 -10.69 -13.86
C PRO A 75 -8.40 -9.69 -14.83
N SER A 76 -7.86 -8.47 -14.86
CA SER A 76 -8.25 -7.45 -15.83
C SER A 76 -7.02 -6.68 -16.25
N ASP A 77 -6.95 -6.28 -17.53
CA ASP A 77 -5.79 -5.56 -18.07
C ASP A 77 -5.94 -4.03 -17.91
N ALA A 78 -7.06 -3.55 -17.36
CA ALA A 78 -7.33 -2.13 -17.13
C ALA A 78 -6.55 -1.61 -15.92
N ALA A 79 -5.27 -1.34 -16.14
CA ALA A 79 -4.37 -0.76 -15.15
C ALA A 79 -4.55 0.77 -15.03
N SER A 80 -5.19 1.45 -15.99
CA SER A 80 -5.41 2.91 -15.96
C SER A 80 -6.34 3.36 -14.84
N ASP A 81 -7.26 2.51 -14.40
CA ASP A 81 -8.33 2.91 -13.49
C ASP A 81 -7.89 2.84 -12.02
N LEU A 82 -6.86 2.04 -11.72
CA LEU A 82 -6.39 1.83 -10.36
C LEU A 82 -5.63 3.02 -9.77
N ASP A 83 -4.93 3.84 -10.56
CA ASP A 83 -4.21 5.01 -10.01
C ASP A 83 -5.22 6.01 -9.42
N VAL A 84 -6.22 6.38 -10.22
CA VAL A 84 -7.29 7.30 -9.81
C VAL A 84 -8.13 6.72 -8.69
N ALA A 85 -8.56 5.46 -8.80
CA ALA A 85 -9.39 4.83 -7.77
C ALA A 85 -8.63 4.70 -6.42
N SER A 86 -7.35 4.37 -6.45
CA SER A 86 -6.55 4.30 -5.22
C SER A 86 -6.19 5.67 -4.66
N ASP A 87 -6.12 6.73 -5.48
CA ASP A 87 -6.00 8.11 -4.97
C ASP A 87 -7.27 8.51 -4.23
N ASP A 88 -8.44 8.28 -4.82
CA ASP A 88 -9.73 8.57 -4.18
C ASP A 88 -9.88 7.86 -2.84
N VAL A 89 -9.55 6.56 -2.78
CA VAL A 89 -9.59 5.79 -1.54
C VAL A 89 -8.60 6.34 -0.50
N ALA A 90 -7.37 6.65 -0.90
CA ALA A 90 -6.37 7.18 0.02
C ALA A 90 -6.77 8.56 0.59
N ASP A 91 -7.34 9.42 -0.25
CA ASP A 91 -7.85 10.73 0.16
C ASP A 91 -9.04 10.60 1.11
N ARG A 92 -9.95 9.65 0.87
CA ARG A 92 -11.06 9.35 1.78
C ARG A 92 -10.58 8.86 3.14
N ILE A 93 -9.57 7.99 3.18
CA ILE A 93 -8.97 7.52 4.44
C ILE A 93 -8.34 8.69 5.20
N ARG A 94 -7.64 9.61 4.52
CA ARG A 94 -7.01 10.77 5.16
C ARG A 94 -7.98 11.83 5.68
N THR A 95 -9.18 11.91 5.12
CA THR A 95 -10.14 12.98 5.40
C THR A 95 -11.26 12.55 6.34
N ASP A 96 -11.03 11.51 7.16
CA ASP A 96 -11.98 10.98 8.14
C ASP A 96 -13.29 10.51 7.48
N ARG A 97 -13.17 9.93 6.27
CA ARG A 97 -14.26 9.36 5.46
C ARG A 97 -13.96 7.90 5.10
N ALA A 98 -13.35 7.19 6.04
CA ALA A 98 -12.89 5.81 5.89
C ALA A 98 -14.01 4.76 6.02
N ASP A 99 -15.26 5.19 6.26
CA ASP A 99 -16.42 4.31 6.42
C ASP A 99 -16.53 3.28 5.28
N GLY A 100 -16.52 1.99 5.65
CA GLY A 100 -16.59 0.86 4.73
C GLY A 100 -15.33 0.58 3.92
N LEU A 101 -14.23 1.32 4.14
CA LEU A 101 -12.93 1.10 3.49
C LEU A 101 -11.93 0.35 4.40
N LEU A 102 -12.18 0.34 5.71
CA LEU A 102 -11.38 -0.39 6.70
C LEU A 102 -12.12 -1.64 7.17
N LEU A 103 -11.41 -2.77 7.27
CA LEU A 103 -11.99 -4.01 7.82
C LEU A 103 -11.74 -4.14 9.32
N TYR A 104 -10.61 -3.64 9.80
CA TYR A 104 -10.37 -3.45 11.23
C TYR A 104 -10.83 -2.07 11.69
N ASP A 105 -10.95 -1.92 13.02
CA ASP A 105 -11.16 -0.62 13.65
C ASP A 105 -10.04 0.34 13.26
N GLU A 106 -10.41 1.56 12.87
CA GLU A 106 -9.49 2.59 12.40
C GLU A 106 -8.26 2.81 13.32
N PRO A 107 -8.40 2.88 14.66
CA PRO A 107 -7.25 3.01 15.54
C PRO A 107 -6.25 1.86 15.43
N LEU A 108 -6.70 0.64 15.12
CA LEU A 108 -5.82 -0.51 14.94
C LEU A 108 -5.09 -0.46 13.60
N VAL A 109 -5.79 -0.05 12.53
CA VAL A 109 -5.18 0.15 11.19
C VAL A 109 -4.11 1.22 11.25
N ILE A 110 -4.39 2.36 11.88
CA ILE A 110 -3.43 3.46 12.05
C ILE A 110 -2.20 2.96 12.82
N GLN A 111 -2.39 2.28 13.96
CA GLN A 111 -1.27 1.73 14.73
C GLN A 111 -0.43 0.72 13.93
N ALA A 112 -1.06 -0.12 13.12
CA ALA A 112 -0.36 -1.07 12.25
C ALA A 112 0.45 -0.35 11.17
N LEU A 113 -0.15 0.65 10.50
CA LEU A 113 0.53 1.49 9.51
C LEU A 113 1.73 2.21 10.13
N ASP A 114 1.56 2.86 11.28
CA ASP A 114 2.64 3.58 11.98
C ASP A 114 3.80 2.64 12.30
N ARG A 115 3.51 1.44 12.83
CA ARG A 115 4.55 0.46 13.20
C ARG A 115 5.24 -0.16 11.97
N ILE A 116 4.52 -0.28 10.85
CA ILE A 116 5.09 -0.68 9.57
C ILE A 116 6.02 0.42 9.05
N ILE A 117 5.53 1.66 8.93
CA ILE A 117 6.25 2.83 8.41
C ILE A 117 7.51 3.09 9.22
N ALA A 118 7.42 3.15 10.55
CA ALA A 118 8.57 3.34 11.43
C ALA A 118 9.65 2.27 11.18
N GLY A 119 9.25 1.01 11.10
CA GLY A 119 10.21 -0.07 10.81
C GLY A 119 10.74 -0.06 9.37
N GLU A 120 10.06 0.57 8.41
CA GLU A 120 10.60 0.80 7.06
C GLU A 120 11.65 1.91 7.04
N ILE A 121 11.40 2.99 7.78
CA ILE A 121 12.32 4.11 7.93
C ILE A 121 13.58 3.64 8.66
N ASP A 122 13.43 2.96 9.81
CA ASP A 122 14.56 2.45 10.60
C ASP A 122 15.49 1.57 9.78
N ARG A 123 14.96 0.62 8.99
CA ARG A 123 15.78 -0.25 8.14
C ARG A 123 16.61 0.50 7.12
N ARG A 124 16.07 1.57 6.54
CA ARG A 124 16.71 2.34 5.46
C ARG A 124 17.70 3.37 5.99
N LEU A 125 17.41 3.94 7.15
CA LEU A 125 18.23 4.99 7.75
C LEU A 125 19.23 4.48 8.78
N SER A 126 19.15 3.21 9.20
CA SER A 126 20.08 2.59 10.16
C SER A 126 21.57 2.66 9.77
N HIS A 127 21.90 2.98 8.51
CA HIS A 127 23.28 3.12 8.03
C HIS A 127 23.69 4.55 7.65
N GLY A 128 22.87 5.57 7.93
CA GLY A 128 23.18 6.97 7.55
C GLY A 128 22.36 8.05 8.26
N SER A 129 21.66 7.72 9.36
CA SER A 129 20.77 8.65 10.07
C SER A 129 21.44 9.91 10.61
N ASP A 130 22.74 9.84 10.89
CA ASP A 130 23.49 10.96 11.48
C ASP A 130 23.80 12.08 10.47
N GLU A 131 23.60 11.84 9.17
CA GLU A 131 23.87 12.78 8.08
C GLU A 131 22.61 13.46 7.51
N ILE A 132 21.42 13.04 7.94
CA ILE A 132 20.15 13.55 7.42
C ILE A 132 19.57 14.58 8.40
N ASP A 133 19.27 15.79 7.92
CA ASP A 133 18.60 16.79 8.74
C ASP A 133 17.12 16.45 9.01
N SER A 134 16.54 17.12 10.00
CA SER A 134 15.16 16.86 10.42
C SER A 134 14.12 17.13 9.33
N GLU A 135 14.38 18.07 8.42
CA GLU A 135 13.47 18.42 7.32
C GLU A 135 13.43 17.30 6.29
N THR A 136 14.60 16.80 5.88
CA THR A 136 14.77 15.69 4.95
C THR A 136 14.20 14.40 5.55
N PHE A 137 14.41 14.16 6.84
CA PHE A 137 13.80 13.04 7.54
C PHE A 137 12.27 13.10 7.48
N ALA A 138 11.68 14.25 7.83
CA ALA A 138 10.22 14.43 7.79
C ALA A 138 9.66 14.32 6.36
N ALA A 139 10.38 14.80 5.36
CA ALA A 139 9.99 14.63 3.95
C ALA A 139 10.00 13.15 3.53
N LEU A 140 11.02 12.40 3.95
CA LEU A 140 11.12 10.97 3.67
C LEU A 140 10.04 10.17 4.41
N GLU A 141 9.77 10.48 5.67
CA GLU A 141 8.70 9.86 6.46
C GLU A 141 7.35 10.07 5.78
N ASN A 142 7.03 11.30 5.38
CA ASN A 142 5.81 11.61 4.64
C ASN A 142 5.73 10.88 3.29
N TYR A 143 6.86 10.75 2.59
CA TYR A 143 6.94 10.03 1.32
C TYR A 143 6.63 8.53 1.50
N ILE A 144 7.26 7.88 2.48
CA ILE A 144 7.02 6.47 2.78
C ILE A 144 5.58 6.26 3.26
N ALA A 145 5.09 7.11 4.17
CA ALA A 145 3.72 7.03 4.69
C ALA A 145 2.68 7.13 3.57
N TRP A 146 2.87 8.06 2.61
CA TRP A 146 2.00 8.17 1.44
C TRP A 146 1.98 6.87 0.64
N TRP A 147 3.14 6.32 0.29
CA TRP A 147 3.19 5.10 -0.53
C TRP A 147 2.67 3.86 0.19
N THR A 148 2.85 3.77 1.51
CA THR A 148 2.23 2.72 2.32
C THR A 148 0.71 2.83 2.32
N LEU A 149 0.16 4.02 2.58
CA LEU A 149 -1.29 4.22 2.50
C LEU A 149 -1.81 3.94 1.08
N LYS A 150 -1.08 4.37 0.05
CA LYS A 150 -1.43 4.14 -1.36
C LYS A 150 -1.49 2.64 -1.68
N GLY A 151 -0.62 1.82 -1.11
CA GLY A 151 -0.67 0.36 -1.24
C GLY A 151 -1.91 -0.24 -0.60
N TYR A 152 -2.28 0.21 0.60
CA TYR A 152 -3.52 -0.21 1.26
C TYR A 152 -4.74 0.16 0.39
N ALA A 153 -4.78 1.42 -0.05
CA ALA A 153 -5.83 1.96 -0.90
C ALA A 153 -5.93 1.25 -2.26
N LEU A 154 -4.79 0.85 -2.83
CA LEU A 154 -4.73 0.06 -4.06
C LEU A 154 -5.50 -1.25 -3.92
N ARG A 155 -5.32 -1.98 -2.81
CA ARG A 155 -6.03 -3.24 -2.59
C ARG A 155 -7.55 -3.02 -2.44
N VAL A 156 -7.96 -1.99 -1.70
CA VAL A 156 -9.37 -1.61 -1.59
C VAL A 156 -9.95 -1.24 -2.95
N ALA A 157 -9.21 -0.45 -3.74
CA ALA A 157 -9.62 -0.04 -5.09
C ALA A 157 -9.83 -1.23 -6.03
N GLU A 158 -9.04 -2.31 -5.92
CA GLU A 158 -9.24 -3.53 -6.71
C GLU A 158 -10.58 -4.23 -6.42
N GLN A 159 -11.16 -4.01 -5.24
CA GLN A 159 -12.42 -4.63 -4.81
C GLN A 159 -13.64 -3.79 -5.18
N ILE A 160 -13.50 -2.46 -5.19
CA ILE A 160 -14.62 -1.54 -5.41
C ILE A 160 -14.67 -0.94 -6.81
N ALA A 161 -13.55 -0.94 -7.55
CA ALA A 161 -13.53 -0.45 -8.92
C ALA A 161 -14.33 -1.42 -9.81
N PRO A 162 -15.32 -0.93 -10.58
CA PRO A 162 -16.13 -1.79 -11.44
C PRO A 162 -15.24 -2.53 -12.44
N GLU A 163 -15.63 -3.76 -12.81
CA GLU A 163 -15.07 -4.41 -14.00
C GLU A 163 -15.23 -3.45 -15.18
N PRO A 164 -14.18 -3.22 -16.00
CA PRO A 164 -14.40 -2.58 -17.29
C PRO A 164 -15.43 -3.44 -18.04
N PRO A 165 -16.42 -2.84 -18.72
CA PRO A 165 -17.42 -3.60 -19.44
C PRO A 165 -16.68 -4.56 -20.37
N GLY A 166 -16.79 -5.86 -20.09
CA GLY A 166 -16.15 -6.88 -20.90
C GLY A 166 -16.56 -6.64 -22.34
N ASP A 167 -15.58 -6.60 -23.25
CA ASP A 167 -15.86 -6.55 -24.68
C ASP A 167 -16.80 -7.73 -24.99
N VAL A 168 -18.09 -7.41 -25.15
CA VAL A 168 -19.06 -8.35 -25.66
C VAL A 168 -18.68 -8.54 -27.11
N ALA A 169 -17.83 -9.53 -27.35
CA ALA A 169 -17.49 -10.00 -28.68
C ALA A 169 -18.81 -10.13 -29.47
N ARG A 170 -18.98 -9.26 -30.46
CA ARG A 170 -19.96 -9.40 -31.54
C ARG A 170 -19.25 -9.95 -32.76
#